data_AF-A0AA90SNI4-F1
#
_entry.id   AF-A0AA90SNI4-F1
#
_cell.length_a   1.000
_cell.length_b   1.000
_cell.length_c   1.000
_cell.angle_alpha   90.00
_cell.angle_beta   90.00
_cell.angle_gamma   90.00
#
_symmetry.space_group_name_H-M   'P 1'
#
loop_
_entity.id
_entity.type
_entity.pdbx_description
1 polymer ?
#
loop_
_entity_poly.entity_id
_entity_poly.type
_entity_poly.pdbx_seq_one_letter_code
_entity_poly.pdbx_strand_id
1 'polypeptide(L)' 'MKKSRARMRGMIDKSNIMLLVSHNHELILSLCNRVIWLDHGQVVADGSPEEIVGRYLEGKINEG' A
#
# COMPACT_ATOMS: atom_id res chain seq x y z
N MET A 1 4.97 14.86 -16.65
CA MET A 1 4.60 13.76 -15.72
C MET A 1 4.76 12.33 -16.27
N LYS A 2 5.21 12.05 -17.51
CA LYS A 2 5.39 10.66 -18.02
C LYS A 2 6.75 10.02 -17.71
N LYS A 3 7.85 10.78 -17.72
CA LYS A 3 9.22 10.25 -17.49
C LYS A 3 9.45 9.71 -16.07
N SER A 4 8.89 10.37 -15.05
CA SER A 4 9.13 9.99 -13.65
C SER A 4 8.50 8.63 -13.30
N ARG A 5 7.26 8.38 -13.74
CA ARG A 5 6.58 7.08 -13.56
C ARG A 5 7.31 5.92 -14.23
N ALA A 6 7.81 6.13 -15.46
CA ALA A 6 8.54 5.09 -16.19
C ALA A 6 9.86 4.71 -15.50
N ARG A 7 10.61 5.70 -14.99
CA ARG A 7 11.84 5.45 -14.23
C ARG A 7 11.57 4.70 -12.91
N MET A 8 10.48 5.05 -12.23
CA MET A 8 10.03 4.38 -11.01
C MET A 8 9.67 2.91 -11.28
N ARG A 9 8.94 2.63 -12.37
CA ARG A 9 8.58 1.27 -12.78
C ARG A 9 9.82 0.41 -13.09
N GLY A 10 10.81 0.97 -13.81
CA GLY A 10 12.05 0.27 -14.12
C GLY A 10 12.97 0.02 -12.90
N MET A 11 12.83 0.79 -11.82
CA MET A 11 13.47 0.49 -10.54
C MET A 11 12.77 -0.64 -9.80
N ILE A 12 11.43 -0.65 -9.81
CA ILE A 12 10.58 -1.68 -9.19
C ILE A 12 10.90 -3.06 -9.78
N ASP A 13 10.96 -3.17 -11.11
CA ASP A 13 11.27 -4.43 -11.80
C ASP A 13 12.68 -4.96 -11.49
N LYS A 14 13.61 -4.09 -11.06
CA LYS A 14 15.00 -4.44 -10.72
C LYS A 14 15.24 -4.60 -9.22
N SER A 15 14.29 -4.16 -8.39
CA SER A 15 14.41 -4.19 -6.93
C SER A 15 13.68 -5.40 -6.38
N ASN A 16 14.37 -6.20 -5.57
CA ASN A 16 13.75 -7.37 -4.92
C ASN A 16 12.61 -6.99 -3.96
N ILE A 17 12.67 -5.81 -3.32
CA ILE A 17 11.66 -5.31 -2.37
C ILE A 17 11.55 -3.78 -2.50
N MET A 18 10.32 -3.26 -2.65
CA MET A 18 9.99 -1.83 -2.59
C MET A 18 9.07 -1.57 -1.39
N LEU A 19 9.43 -0.60 -0.54
CA LEU A 19 8.56 -0.08 0.51
C LEU A 19 7.93 1.25 0.07
N LEU A 20 6.60 1.29 0.03
CA LEU A 20 5.82 2.49 -0.31
C LEU A 20 4.96 2.90 0.89
N VAL A 21 5.08 4.15 1.33
CA VAL A 21 4.23 4.75 2.37
C VAL A 21 3.44 5.90 1.73
N SER A 22 2.12 5.80 1.76
CA SER A 22 1.23 6.82 1.20
C SER A 22 -0.14 6.75 1.84
N HIS A 23 -0.87 7.86 1.79
CA HIS A 23 -2.32 7.90 2.08
C HIS A 23 -3.17 7.89 0.80
N ASN A 24 -2.53 7.85 -0.38
CA ASN A 24 -3.25 7.76 -1.65
C ASN A 24 -3.54 6.30 -1.98
N HIS A 25 -4.78 5.87 -1.78
CA HIS A 25 -5.21 4.50 -2.00
C HIS A 25 -5.10 4.06 -3.47
N GLU A 26 -5.36 4.92 -4.45
CA GLU A 26 -5.20 4.57 -5.87
C GLU A 26 -3.73 4.24 -6.21
N LEU A 27 -2.79 4.96 -5.58
CA LEU A 27 -1.37 4.71 -5.76
C LEU A 27 -0.97 3.36 -5.13
N ILE A 28 -1.48 3.06 -3.94
CA ILE A 28 -1.23 1.80 -3.24
C ILE A 28 -1.77 0.63 -4.05
N LEU A 29 -3.02 0.71 -4.51
CA LEU A 29 -3.68 -0.32 -5.31
C LEU A 29 -2.97 -0.56 -6.67
N SER A 30 -2.32 0.45 -7.23
CA SER A 30 -1.66 0.34 -8.55
C SER A 30 -0.19 -0.08 -8.52
N LEU A 31 0.46 0.00 -7.36
CA LEU A 31 1.91 -0.23 -7.21
C LEU A 31 2.28 -1.34 -6.23
N CYS A 32 1.44 -1.60 -5.21
CA CYS A 32 1.74 -2.59 -4.18
C CYS A 32 1.08 -3.94 -4.52
N ASN A 33 1.69 -5.00 -3.99
CA ASN A 33 1.15 -6.37 -4.01
C ASN A 33 0.81 -6.89 -2.59
N ARG A 34 1.25 -6.17 -1.55
CA ARG A 34 0.97 -6.39 -0.13
C ARG A 34 0.89 -5.04 0.57
N VAL A 35 -0.01 -4.91 1.55
CA VAL A 35 -0.17 -3.70 2.36
C VAL A 35 -0.22 -4.09 3.83
N ILE A 36 0.48 -3.31 4.65
CA ILE A 36 0.41 -3.39 6.10
C ILE A 36 -0.28 -2.11 6.58
N TRP A 37 -1.42 -2.26 7.25
CA TRP A 37 -2.10 -1.16 7.92
C TRP A 37 -1.56 -1.02 9.33
N LEU A 38 -0.98 0.15 9.60
CA LEU A 38 -0.54 0.56 10.92
C LEU A 38 -1.54 1.55 11.54
N ASP A 39 -1.87 1.34 12.80
CA ASP A 39 -2.61 2.29 13.63
C ASP A 39 -1.96 2.38 15.00
N HIS A 40 -1.72 3.59 15.50
CA HIS A 40 -1.07 3.85 16.80
C HIS A 40 0.21 3.01 17.07
N GLY A 41 1.01 2.77 16.03
CA GLY A 41 2.25 1.99 16.13
C GLY A 41 2.06 0.46 16.16
N GLN A 42 0.84 -0.03 15.99
CA GLN A 42 0.51 -1.45 15.93
C GLN A 42 0.07 -1.85 14.52
N VAL A 43 0.38 -3.09 14.13
CA VAL A 43 -0.13 -3.67 12.88
C VAL A 43 -1.57 -4.11 13.10
N VAL A 44 -2.51 -3.43 12.45
CA VAL A 44 -3.94 -3.74 12.51
C VAL A 44 -4.29 -4.82 11.48
N ALA A 45 -3.66 -4.77 10.31
CA ALA A 45 -3.91 -5.74 9.25
C ALA A 45 -2.72 -5.84 8.28
N ASP A 46 -2.59 -7.00 7.64
CA ASP A 46 -1.56 -7.31 6.67
C ASP A 46 -2.15 -8.25 5.61
N GLY A 47 -2.12 -7.84 4.35
CA GLY A 47 -2.83 -8.56 3.30
C GLY A 47 -2.72 -7.93 1.91
N SER A 48 -3.64 -8.29 1.01
CA SER A 48 -3.68 -7.71 -0.33
C SER A 48 -4.09 -6.23 -0.29
N PRO A 49 -3.64 -5.40 -1.24
CA PRO A 49 -4.04 -4.01 -1.30
C PRO A 49 -5.56 -3.81 -1.31
N GLU A 50 -6.30 -4.62 -2.06
CA GLU A 50 -7.76 -4.52 -2.18
C GLU A 50 -8.46 -4.80 -0.85
N GLU A 51 -8.03 -5.85 -0.13
CA GLU A 51 -8.59 -6.21 1.16
C GLU A 51 -8.31 -5.13 2.21
N ILE A 52 -7.04 -4.74 2.34
CA ILE A 52 -6.62 -3.84 3.42
C ILE A 52 -7.13 -2.42 3.21
N VAL A 53 -7.08 -1.91 1.97
CA VAL A 53 -7.64 -0.60 1.64
C VAL A 53 -9.16 -0.59 1.82
N GLY A 54 -9.85 -1.68 1.46
CA GLY A 54 -11.28 -1.83 1.71
C GLY A 54 -11.61 -1.73 3.20
N ARG A 55 -10.89 -2.49 4.04
CA ARG A 55 -11.05 -2.46 5.51
C ARG A 55 -10.74 -1.10 6.12
N TYR A 56 -9.69 -0.44 5.63
CA TYR A 56 -9.29 0.90 6.08
C TYR A 56 -10.38 1.95 5.77
N LEU A 57 -10.94 1.92 4.55
CA LEU A 57 -11.98 2.86 4.12
C LEU A 57 -13.34 2.63 4.81
N GLU A 58 -13.65 1.39 5.16
CA GLU A 58 -14.87 1.05 5.90
C GLU A 58 -14.83 1.47 7.38
N GLY A 59 -13.68 1.96 7.87
CA GLY A 59 -13.52 2.35 9.28
C GLY A 59 -13.63 1.16 10.24
N LYS A 60 -13.50 -0.07 9.74
CA LYS A 60 -13.55 -1.31 10.55
C LYS A 60 -12.21 -1.53 11.24
N ILE A 61 -11.92 -0.67 12.21
CA ILE A 61 -11.10 -1.07 13.35
C ILE A 61 -11.99 -2.00 14.18
N ASN A 62 -11.66 -3.29 14.20
CA ASN A 62 -12.25 -4.20 15.17
C ASN A 62 -11.82 -3.71 16.56
N GLU A 63 -12.66 -2.90 17.20
CA GLU A 63 -12.59 -2.67 18.63
C GLU A 63 -12.97 -4.00 19.29
N GLY A 64 -12.01 -4.60 19.99
CA GLY A 64 -12.24 -5.77 20.83
C GLY A 64 -13.04 -5.42 22.08
#